data_AF-A0A7S3N7K0-F1
#
_entry.id   AF-A0A7S3N7K0-F1
#
_cell.length_a   1.000
_cell.length_b   1.000
_cell.length_c   1.000
_cell.angle_alpha   90.00
_cell.angle_beta   90.00
_cell.angle_gamma   90.00
#
_symmetry.space_group_name_H-M   'P 1'
#
loop_
_entity.id
_entity.type
_entity.pdbx_description
1 polymer ?
#
loop_
_entity_poly.entity_id
_entity_poly.type
_entity_poly.pdbx_seq_one_letter_code
_entity_poly.pdbx_strand_id
1 'polypeptide(L)'
;NANDRCKECCQKIISIYHQKGLIKESYNCSSHVRQNLANAASLGERIEELHAKIKEKEALVKLKEKIAKDAHETKKLLMGEIQASVDERMDKLNQIVHSIEKLSRQDMASIPQSADRLVENERQLLEVLLAIIFLKEIPDNKHSAFITRTLSVLMDKDQLVAILRARRDTAFSEATVKRIKTFTQKWSSDKFDKPVFKMIAKFLFGLMKKINLKVLLEARYEKLEEVNRTLIQTELGIEYCK
;
A
#
# COMPACT_ATOMS: atom_id res chain seq x y z
N ASN A 1 -8.66 15.16 59.36
CA ASN A 1 -7.64 14.37 58.61
C ASN A 1 -6.34 15.12 58.34
N ALA A 2 -6.27 16.14 57.46
CA ALA A 2 -5.02 16.90 57.23
C ALA A 2 -4.58 17.74 58.45
N ASN A 3 -5.55 18.31 59.18
CA ASN A 3 -5.30 19.13 60.37
C ASN A 3 -4.78 18.31 61.57
N ASP A 4 -5.19 17.05 61.68
CA ASP A 4 -4.80 16.16 62.78
C ASP A 4 -3.38 15.59 62.56
N ARG A 5 -3.05 15.21 61.32
CA ARG A 5 -1.67 14.84 60.94
C ARG A 5 -0.67 15.97 61.12
N CYS A 6 -1.09 17.21 60.88
CA CYS A 6 -0.25 18.40 61.09
C CYS A 6 0.05 18.64 62.59
N LYS A 7 -0.92 18.40 63.47
CA LYS A 7 -0.72 18.42 64.93
C LYS A 7 0.27 17.35 65.39
N GLU A 8 0.13 16.11 64.91
CA GLU A 8 1.07 15.03 65.23
C GLU A 8 2.50 15.32 64.76
N CYS A 9 2.68 15.85 63.54
CA CYS A 9 4.01 16.23 63.05
C CYS A 9 4.63 17.40 63.84
N CYS A 10 3.86 18.46 64.14
CA CYS A 10 4.35 19.54 65.00
C CYS A 10 4.77 19.00 66.38
N GLN A 11 3.96 18.11 66.99
CA GLN A 11 4.28 17.52 68.29
C GLN A 11 5.55 16.66 68.26
N LYS A 12 5.77 15.87 67.20
CA LYS A 12 7.00 15.07 67.04
C LYS A 12 8.24 15.96 66.92
N ILE A 13 8.16 17.04 66.14
CA ILE A 13 9.27 17.99 65.99
C ILE A 13 9.55 18.69 67.33
N ILE A 14 8.51 19.22 67.99
CA ILE A 14 8.65 19.88 69.31
C ILE A 14 9.27 18.92 70.33
N SER A 15 8.85 17.65 70.34
CA SER A 15 9.42 16.62 71.21
C SER A 15 10.93 16.41 70.98
N ILE A 16 11.37 16.32 69.72
CA ILE A 16 12.80 16.19 69.37
C ILE A 16 13.62 17.38 69.86
N TYR A 17 13.11 18.60 69.72
CA TYR A 17 13.81 19.81 70.15
C TYR A 17 13.80 20.00 71.67
N HIS A 18 12.72 19.60 72.36
CA HIS A 18 12.64 19.60 73.82
C HIS A 18 13.58 18.55 74.44
N GLN A 19 13.66 17.35 73.86
CA GLN A 19 14.61 16.31 74.29
C GLN A 19 16.07 16.74 74.14
N LYS A 20 16.38 17.60 73.16
CA LYS A 20 17.71 18.20 72.97
C LYS A 20 17.96 19.43 73.85
N GLY A 21 17.02 19.81 74.73
CA GLY A 21 17.14 20.96 75.63
C GLY A 21 17.11 22.33 74.93
N LEU A 22 16.69 22.38 73.66
CA LEU A 22 16.74 23.59 72.82
C LEU A 22 15.53 24.51 73.00
N ILE A 23 14.46 24.04 73.65
CA ILE A 23 13.23 24.79 73.90
C ILE A 23 12.70 24.39 75.28
N LYS A 24 12.40 25.38 76.15
CA LYS A 24 11.97 25.15 77.55
C LYS A 24 10.47 25.34 77.81
N GLU A 25 9.70 25.82 76.83
CA GLU A 25 8.26 26.03 76.97
C GLU A 25 7.49 25.40 75.81
N SER A 26 6.20 25.10 76.06
CA SER A 26 5.26 24.51 75.13
C SER A 26 5.09 25.38 73.88
N TYR A 27 5.87 25.08 72.86
CA TYR A 27 5.85 25.81 71.60
C TYR A 27 4.52 25.58 70.88
N ASN A 28 3.62 26.57 70.91
CA ASN A 28 2.42 26.52 70.08
C ASN A 28 2.86 26.69 68.62
N CYS A 29 2.69 25.63 67.81
CA CYS A 29 3.05 25.63 66.39
C CYS A 29 2.44 26.88 65.73
N SER A 30 3.27 27.86 65.35
CA SER A 30 2.78 29.16 64.88
C SER A 30 1.92 28.98 63.62
N SER A 31 1.01 29.91 63.37
CA SER A 31 0.14 29.88 62.19
C SER A 31 0.94 29.71 60.89
N HIS A 32 2.13 30.35 60.81
CA HIS A 32 3.06 30.18 59.70
C HIS A 32 3.62 28.77 59.54
N VAL A 33 4.00 28.08 60.62
CA VAL A 33 4.50 26.70 60.53
C VAL A 33 3.39 25.76 60.06
N ARG A 34 2.15 25.94 60.55
CA ARG A 34 0.99 25.15 60.09
C ARG A 34 0.66 25.41 58.63
N GLN A 35 0.73 26.66 58.18
CA GLN A 35 0.50 27.05 56.79
C GLN A 35 1.57 26.47 55.86
N ASN A 36 2.85 26.52 56.24
CA ASN A 36 3.93 25.92 55.46
C ASN A 36 3.81 24.39 55.38
N LEU A 37 3.41 23.72 56.47
CA LEU A 37 3.14 22.28 56.46
C LEU A 37 1.94 21.92 55.57
N ALA A 38 0.86 22.71 55.59
CA ALA A 38 -0.28 22.52 54.71
C ALA A 38 0.09 22.73 53.24
N ASN A 39 0.90 23.75 52.93
CA ASN A 39 1.42 24.00 51.60
C ASN A 39 2.33 22.85 51.13
N ALA A 40 3.22 22.35 52.00
CA ALA A 40 4.10 21.21 51.69
C ALA A 40 3.30 19.92 51.43
N ALA A 41 2.25 19.65 52.22
CA ALA A 41 1.36 18.52 52.00
C ALA A 41 0.61 18.64 50.65
N SER A 42 0.08 19.82 50.33
CA SER A 42 -0.59 20.08 49.05
C SER A 42 0.37 19.96 47.85
N LEU A 43 1.62 20.41 47.99
CA LEU A 43 2.65 20.21 46.98
C LEU A 43 3.00 18.72 46.81
N GLY A 44 3.07 17.97 47.91
CA GLY A 44 3.29 16.52 47.88
C GLY A 44 2.21 15.77 47.10
N GLU A 45 0.93 16.05 47.40
CA GLU A 45 -0.21 15.47 46.67
C GLU A 45 -0.15 15.81 45.17
N ARG A 46 0.21 17.05 44.83
CA ARG A 46 0.33 17.50 43.44
C ARG A 46 1.52 16.86 42.72
N ILE A 47 2.62 16.57 43.42
CA ILE A 47 3.77 15.82 42.88
C ILE A 47 3.36 14.36 42.60
N GLU A 48 2.63 13.72 43.51
CA GLU A 48 2.13 12.35 43.30
C GLU A 48 1.17 12.28 42.10
N GLU A 49 0.27 13.24 41.96
CA GLU A 49 -0.63 13.35 40.81
C GLU A 49 0.14 13.54 39.49
N LEU A 50 1.16 14.40 39.48
CA LEU A 50 2.01 14.61 38.31
C LEU A 50 2.80 13.34 37.97
N HIS A 51 3.35 12.62 38.95
CA HIS A 51 4.02 11.34 38.70
C HIS A 51 3.09 10.28 38.11
N ALA A 52 1.84 10.22 38.58
CA ALA A 52 0.83 9.33 38.01
C ALA A 52 0.55 9.67 36.54
N LYS A 53 0.35 10.97 36.24
CA LYS A 53 0.15 11.48 34.87
C LYS A 53 1.35 11.22 33.95
N ILE A 54 2.57 11.34 34.46
CA ILE A 54 3.80 11.04 33.70
C ILE A 54 3.84 9.56 33.33
N LYS A 55 3.60 8.65 34.29
CA LYS A 55 3.58 7.20 34.02
C LYS A 55 2.52 6.81 33.00
N GLU A 56 1.33 7.41 33.07
CA GLU A 56 0.27 7.20 32.09
C GLU A 56 0.70 7.66 30.68
N LYS A 57 1.29 8.85 30.58
CA LYS A 57 1.83 9.37 29.31
C LYS A 57 2.96 8.49 28.75
N GLU A 58 3.87 8.01 29.59
CA GLU A 58 4.94 7.10 29.18
C GLU A 58 4.40 5.78 28.62
N ALA A 59 3.34 5.22 29.24
CA ALA A 59 2.68 4.02 28.74
C ALA A 59 2.01 4.26 27.38
N LEU A 60 1.36 5.42 27.22
CA LEU A 60 0.75 5.84 25.95
C LEU A 60 1.79 6.02 24.84
N VAL A 61 2.94 6.65 25.14
CA VAL A 61 4.04 6.82 24.16
C VAL A 61 4.55 5.45 23.70
N LYS A 62 4.83 4.53 24.62
CA LYS A 62 5.28 3.16 24.26
C LYS A 62 4.27 2.41 23.41
N LEU A 63 2.98 2.56 23.70
CA LEU A 63 1.91 1.96 22.89
C LEU A 63 1.90 2.55 21.47
N LYS A 64 2.03 3.87 21.35
CA LYS A 64 2.11 4.58 20.07
C LYS A 64 3.32 4.16 19.25
N GLU A 65 4.50 4.07 19.87
CA GLU A 65 5.72 3.56 19.23
C GLU A 65 5.55 2.15 18.68
N LYS A 66 4.89 1.27 19.44
CA LYS A 66 4.58 -0.09 18.98
C LYS A 66 3.64 -0.09 17.78
N ILE A 67 2.53 0.66 17.84
CA ILE A 67 1.59 0.78 16.73
C ILE A 67 2.29 1.31 15.47
N ALA A 68 3.14 2.33 15.61
CA ALA A 68 3.90 2.88 14.51
C ALA A 68 4.87 1.85 13.90
N LYS A 69 5.57 1.09 14.75
CA LYS A 69 6.47 0.02 14.29
C LYS A 69 5.70 -1.07 13.51
N ASP A 70 4.61 -1.56 14.08
CA ASP A 70 3.77 -2.60 13.46
C ASP A 70 3.19 -2.11 12.12
N ALA A 71 2.75 -0.85 12.06
CA ALA A 71 2.30 -0.17 10.84
C ALA A 71 3.43 -0.09 9.79
N HIS A 72 4.64 0.25 10.20
CA HIS A 72 5.79 0.39 9.29
C HIS A 72 6.25 -0.96 8.72
N GLU A 73 6.21 -2.02 9.53
CA GLU A 73 6.49 -3.40 9.10
C GLU A 73 5.40 -3.90 8.13
N THR A 74 4.13 -3.66 8.44
CA THR A 74 2.99 -4.01 7.57
C THR A 74 3.09 -3.31 6.23
N LYS A 75 3.42 -2.01 6.21
CA LYS A 75 3.65 -1.24 4.99
C LYS A 75 4.77 -1.84 4.14
N LYS A 76 5.91 -2.17 4.76
CA LYS A 76 7.06 -2.78 4.06
C LYS A 76 6.69 -4.13 3.46
N LEU A 77 5.98 -4.97 4.20
CA LEU A 77 5.53 -6.27 3.73
C LEU A 77 4.57 -6.14 2.55
N LEU A 78 3.54 -5.29 2.67
CA LEU A 78 2.59 -5.05 1.59
C LEU A 78 3.28 -4.51 0.34
N MET A 79 4.16 -3.51 0.46
CA MET A 79 4.93 -2.99 -0.68
C MET A 79 5.78 -4.09 -1.34
N GLY A 80 6.43 -4.94 -0.55
CA GLY A 80 7.22 -6.07 -1.05
C GLY A 80 6.38 -7.08 -1.83
N GLU A 81 5.21 -7.46 -1.30
CA GLU A 81 4.30 -8.38 -1.99
C GLU A 81 3.72 -7.80 -3.28
N ILE A 82 3.40 -6.49 -3.26
CA ILE A 82 2.92 -5.76 -4.43
C ILE A 82 4.00 -5.76 -5.52
N GLN A 83 5.22 -5.36 -5.17
CA GLN A 83 6.33 -5.30 -6.11
C GLN A 83 6.64 -6.68 -6.69
N ALA A 84 6.73 -7.71 -5.84
CA ALA A 84 6.96 -9.08 -6.28
C ALA A 84 5.86 -9.57 -7.25
N SER A 85 4.59 -9.24 -6.98
CA SER A 85 3.48 -9.60 -7.86
C SER A 85 3.56 -8.87 -9.21
N VAL A 86 3.96 -7.60 -9.21
CA VAL A 86 4.15 -6.83 -10.45
C VAL A 86 5.29 -7.42 -11.26
N ASP A 87 6.45 -7.65 -10.64
CA ASP A 87 7.65 -8.18 -11.29
C ASP A 87 7.38 -9.57 -11.88
N GLU A 88 6.72 -10.47 -11.15
CA GLU A 88 6.35 -11.80 -11.64
C GLU A 88 5.48 -11.72 -12.92
N ARG A 89 4.53 -10.79 -12.98
CA ARG A 89 3.66 -10.61 -14.16
C ARG A 89 4.43 -9.98 -15.32
N MET A 90 5.32 -9.05 -15.03
CA MET A 90 6.17 -8.39 -16.01
C MET A 90 7.14 -9.38 -16.64
N ASP A 91 7.77 -10.23 -15.84
CA ASP A 91 8.67 -11.27 -16.32
C ASP A 91 7.95 -12.29 -17.20
N LYS A 92 6.72 -12.68 -16.83
CA LYS A 92 5.89 -13.55 -17.70
C LYS A 92 5.59 -12.89 -19.04
N LEU A 93 5.28 -11.59 -19.07
CA LEU A 93 5.09 -10.85 -20.32
C LEU A 93 6.40 -10.79 -21.14
N ASN A 94 7.54 -10.60 -20.48
CA ASN A 94 8.86 -10.57 -21.13
C ASN A 94 9.22 -11.91 -21.75
N GLN A 95 8.96 -13.02 -21.04
CA GLN A 95 9.16 -14.36 -21.55
C GLN A 95 8.28 -14.65 -22.78
N ILE A 96 7.04 -14.17 -22.78
CA ILE A 96 6.13 -14.31 -23.93
C ILE A 96 6.67 -13.51 -25.13
N VAL A 97 7.06 -12.26 -24.93
CA VAL A 97 7.64 -11.41 -25.99
C VAL A 97 8.94 -12.01 -26.54
N HIS A 98 9.83 -12.48 -25.66
CA HIS A 98 11.05 -13.20 -26.06
C HIS A 98 10.77 -14.48 -26.84
N SER A 99 9.69 -15.17 -26.50
CA SER A 99 9.26 -16.36 -27.25
C SER A 99 8.71 -16.00 -28.63
N ILE A 100 8.07 -14.82 -28.78
CA ILE A 100 7.65 -14.28 -30.09
C ILE A 100 8.88 -13.93 -30.94
N GLU A 101 9.90 -13.33 -30.34
CA GLU A 101 11.18 -13.01 -31.01
C GLU A 101 11.86 -14.26 -31.57
N LYS A 102 11.70 -15.40 -30.90
CA LYS A 102 12.26 -16.70 -31.29
C LYS A 102 11.43 -17.47 -32.31
N LEU A 103 10.26 -16.97 -32.72
CA LEU A 103 9.46 -17.62 -33.76
C LEU A 103 10.25 -17.70 -35.07
N SER A 104 10.17 -18.87 -35.71
CA SER A 104 10.86 -19.14 -36.97
C SER A 104 10.18 -18.42 -38.12
N ARG A 105 10.87 -18.29 -39.27
CA ARG A 105 10.25 -17.76 -40.49
C ARG A 105 9.04 -18.60 -40.94
N GLN A 106 9.08 -19.92 -40.70
CA GLN A 106 7.97 -20.82 -41.02
C GLN A 106 6.75 -20.55 -40.14
N ASP A 107 6.96 -20.27 -38.85
CA ASP A 107 5.88 -19.89 -37.94
C ASP A 107 5.23 -18.57 -38.38
N MET A 108 6.04 -17.58 -38.78
CA MET A 108 5.55 -16.31 -39.30
C MET A 108 4.80 -16.48 -40.63
N ALA A 109 5.26 -17.36 -41.51
CA ALA A 109 4.61 -17.66 -42.80
C ALA A 109 3.24 -18.34 -42.65
N SER A 110 2.91 -18.88 -41.46
CA SER A 110 1.59 -19.45 -41.20
C SER A 110 0.47 -18.41 -41.10
N ILE A 111 0.81 -17.13 -40.93
CA ILE A 111 -0.15 -16.03 -40.83
C ILE A 111 -0.87 -15.87 -42.19
N PRO A 112 -2.21 -15.91 -42.23
CA PRO A 112 -2.93 -15.69 -43.47
C PRO A 112 -2.67 -14.29 -44.06
N GLN A 113 -2.43 -14.23 -45.37
CA GLN A 113 -2.22 -12.96 -46.09
C GLN A 113 -3.51 -12.15 -46.30
N SER A 114 -4.68 -12.73 -46.06
CA SER A 114 -5.97 -12.06 -46.22
C SER A 114 -6.91 -12.30 -45.02
N ALA A 115 -7.71 -11.29 -44.71
CA ALA A 115 -8.65 -11.32 -43.58
C ALA A 115 -9.78 -12.36 -43.73
N ASP A 116 -10.10 -12.74 -44.97
CA ASP A 116 -11.15 -13.72 -45.29
C ASP A 116 -10.75 -15.15 -44.93
N ARG A 117 -9.45 -15.41 -44.76
CA ARG A 117 -8.91 -16.73 -44.39
C ARG A 117 -8.75 -16.91 -42.88
N LEU A 118 -9.11 -15.88 -42.09
CA LEU A 118 -9.06 -15.94 -40.63
C LEU A 118 -10.33 -16.61 -40.11
N VAL A 119 -10.13 -17.57 -39.22
CA VAL A 119 -11.21 -18.12 -38.39
C VAL A 119 -11.65 -17.10 -37.33
N GLU A 120 -12.84 -17.28 -36.74
CA GLU A 120 -13.47 -16.28 -35.87
C GLU A 120 -12.58 -15.82 -34.70
N ASN A 121 -11.94 -16.77 -34.01
CA ASN A 121 -11.06 -16.49 -32.88
C ASN A 121 -9.80 -15.71 -33.30
N GLU A 122 -9.20 -16.01 -34.45
CA GLU A 122 -8.07 -15.27 -35.01
C GLU A 122 -8.47 -13.84 -35.39
N ARG A 123 -9.65 -13.68 -35.99
CA ARG A 123 -10.20 -12.36 -36.31
C ARG A 123 -10.42 -11.52 -35.05
N GLN A 124 -11.07 -12.07 -34.03
CA GLN A 124 -11.31 -11.36 -32.76
C GLN A 124 -9.99 -11.04 -32.03
N LEU A 125 -9.00 -11.94 -32.08
CA LEU A 125 -7.67 -11.68 -31.54
C LEU A 125 -7.02 -10.47 -32.23
N LEU A 126 -7.10 -10.38 -33.55
CA LEU A 126 -6.58 -9.25 -34.32
C LEU A 126 -7.31 -7.94 -34.05
N GLU A 127 -8.62 -7.99 -33.84
CA GLU A 127 -9.41 -6.80 -33.48
C GLU A 127 -9.01 -6.25 -32.12
N VAL A 128 -8.79 -7.12 -31.13
CA VAL A 128 -8.31 -6.73 -29.80
C VAL A 128 -6.88 -6.22 -29.89
N LEU A 129 -6.03 -6.88 -30.66
CA LEU A 129 -4.67 -6.41 -30.89
C LEU A 129 -4.67 -5.04 -31.56
N LEU A 130 -5.52 -4.80 -32.57
CA LEU A 130 -5.66 -3.48 -33.19
C LEU A 130 -6.05 -2.41 -32.16
N ALA A 131 -7.02 -2.70 -31.28
CA ALA A 131 -7.42 -1.77 -30.23
C ALA A 131 -6.23 -1.42 -29.30
N ILE A 132 -5.38 -2.40 -29.00
CA ILE A 132 -4.14 -2.20 -28.22
C ILE A 132 -3.10 -1.40 -29.00
N ILE A 133 -2.88 -1.70 -30.28
CA ILE A 133 -1.84 -1.06 -31.10
C ILE A 133 -2.21 0.41 -31.39
N PHE A 134 -3.44 0.66 -31.81
CA PHE A 134 -3.85 1.95 -32.34
C PHE A 134 -4.64 2.82 -31.35
N LEU A 135 -5.04 2.28 -30.20
CA LEU A 135 -5.77 3.01 -29.14
C LEU A 135 -6.99 3.78 -29.65
N LYS A 136 -7.65 3.29 -30.70
CA LYS A 136 -8.78 3.94 -31.36
C LYS A 136 -9.98 3.01 -31.43
N GLU A 137 -11.17 3.59 -31.28
CA GLU A 137 -12.40 2.92 -31.70
C GLU A 137 -12.40 2.77 -33.22
N ILE A 138 -12.75 1.56 -33.66
CA ILE A 138 -12.89 1.23 -35.07
C ILE A 138 -14.34 1.50 -35.43
N PRO A 139 -14.63 2.34 -36.43
CA PRO A 139 -15.95 2.42 -37.03
C PRO A 139 -16.28 1.07 -37.69
N ASP A 140 -17.47 0.52 -37.45
CA ASP A 140 -17.89 -0.81 -37.92
C ASP A 140 -17.67 -1.00 -39.44
N ASN A 141 -17.80 0.07 -40.23
CA ASN A 141 -17.64 0.07 -41.69
C ASN A 141 -16.18 0.00 -42.20
N LYS A 142 -15.16 0.02 -41.34
CA LYS A 142 -13.74 -0.05 -41.74
C LYS A 142 -12.99 -1.28 -41.21
N HIS A 143 -13.69 -2.23 -40.56
CA HIS A 143 -13.08 -3.40 -39.92
C HIS A 143 -12.10 -4.17 -40.82
N SER A 144 -12.47 -4.46 -42.06
CA SER A 144 -11.63 -5.25 -42.98
C SER A 144 -10.29 -4.55 -43.35
N ALA A 145 -10.34 -3.24 -43.62
CA ALA A 145 -9.13 -2.47 -43.93
C ALA A 145 -8.19 -2.38 -42.71
N PHE A 146 -8.75 -2.27 -41.51
CA PHE A 146 -7.96 -2.25 -40.27
C PHE A 146 -7.35 -3.62 -39.95
N ILE A 147 -8.08 -4.72 -40.13
CA ILE A 147 -7.53 -6.08 -39.94
C ILE A 147 -6.36 -6.32 -40.91
N THR A 148 -6.48 -5.88 -42.17
CA THR A 148 -5.40 -5.99 -43.16
C THR A 148 -4.14 -5.24 -42.71
N ARG A 149 -4.32 -4.05 -42.11
CA ARG A 149 -3.21 -3.29 -41.52
C ARG A 149 -2.60 -3.97 -40.28
N THR A 150 -3.39 -4.65 -39.45
CA THR A 150 -2.83 -5.44 -38.35
C THR A 150 -2.06 -6.65 -38.86
N LEU A 151 -2.55 -7.30 -39.92
CA LEU A 151 -1.86 -8.43 -40.56
C LEU A 151 -0.50 -8.01 -41.10
N SER A 152 -0.36 -6.82 -41.69
CA SER A 152 0.95 -6.32 -42.13
C SER A 152 1.94 -6.15 -40.97
N VAL A 153 1.45 -5.68 -39.82
CA VAL A 153 2.26 -5.60 -38.59
C VAL A 153 2.63 -6.98 -38.05
N LEU A 154 1.72 -7.96 -38.14
CA LEU A 154 2.04 -9.32 -37.70
C LEU A 154 3.07 -10.02 -38.60
N MET A 155 3.09 -9.70 -39.89
CA MET A 155 4.05 -10.27 -40.83
C MET A 155 5.47 -9.74 -40.59
N ASP A 156 5.63 -8.56 -39.99
CA ASP A 156 6.91 -8.03 -39.53
C ASP A 156 7.13 -8.38 -38.04
N LYS A 157 7.96 -9.40 -37.80
CA LYS A 157 8.27 -9.88 -36.45
C LYS A 157 8.86 -8.79 -35.57
N ASP A 158 9.77 -7.98 -36.10
CA ASP A 158 10.50 -6.99 -35.31
C ASP A 158 9.56 -5.84 -34.93
N GLN A 159 8.68 -5.44 -35.87
CA GLN A 159 7.63 -4.47 -35.59
C GLN A 159 6.63 -4.98 -34.54
N LEU A 160 6.17 -6.23 -34.66
CA LEU A 160 5.28 -6.86 -33.68
C LEU A 160 5.90 -6.84 -32.28
N VAL A 161 7.14 -7.28 -32.16
CA VAL A 161 7.87 -7.32 -30.89
C VAL A 161 8.01 -5.93 -30.28
N ALA A 162 8.43 -4.94 -31.07
CA ALA A 162 8.58 -3.57 -30.61
C ALA A 162 7.26 -3.02 -30.05
N ILE A 163 6.14 -3.29 -30.73
CA ILE A 163 4.82 -2.85 -30.29
C ILE A 163 4.39 -3.56 -29.01
N LEU A 164 4.56 -4.89 -28.91
CA LEU A 164 4.19 -5.63 -27.70
C LEU A 164 5.01 -5.18 -26.47
N ARG A 165 6.31 -4.88 -26.66
CA ARG A 165 7.16 -4.30 -25.61
C ARG A 165 6.62 -2.95 -25.14
N ALA A 166 6.32 -2.04 -26.06
CA ALA A 166 5.74 -0.74 -25.72
C ALA A 166 4.37 -0.87 -25.02
N ARG A 167 3.53 -1.80 -25.47
CA ARG A 167 2.17 -1.97 -24.97
C ARG A 167 2.09 -2.68 -23.63
N ARG A 168 3.11 -3.44 -23.23
CA ARG A 168 3.26 -3.99 -21.88
C ARG A 168 3.16 -2.91 -20.81
N ASP A 169 3.73 -1.73 -21.04
CA ASP A 169 3.84 -0.65 -20.03
C ASP A 169 2.78 0.45 -20.18
N THR A 170 1.93 0.35 -21.22
CA THR A 170 0.93 1.36 -21.54
C THR A 170 -0.28 1.26 -20.59
N ALA A 171 -0.77 2.40 -20.12
CA ALA A 171 -2.09 2.49 -19.49
C ALA A 171 -3.18 2.46 -20.58
N PHE A 172 -4.12 1.51 -20.47
CA PHE A 172 -5.20 1.34 -21.44
C PHE A 172 -6.47 2.08 -21.01
N SER A 173 -7.22 2.58 -21.99
CA SER A 173 -8.57 3.10 -21.76
C SER A 173 -9.51 1.99 -21.32
N GLU A 174 -10.58 2.34 -20.59
CA GLU A 174 -11.59 1.39 -20.11
C GLU A 174 -12.20 0.58 -21.25
N ALA A 175 -12.49 1.23 -22.39
CA ALA A 175 -12.98 0.56 -23.59
C ALA A 175 -12.02 -0.54 -24.11
N THR A 176 -10.71 -0.26 -24.09
CA THR A 176 -9.68 -1.24 -24.50
C THR A 176 -9.60 -2.38 -23.49
N VAL A 177 -9.62 -2.07 -22.19
CA VAL A 177 -9.64 -3.08 -21.11
C VAL A 177 -10.86 -3.99 -21.24
N LYS A 178 -12.04 -3.42 -21.51
CA LYS A 178 -13.28 -4.18 -21.71
C LYS A 178 -13.16 -5.17 -22.87
N ARG A 179 -12.57 -4.75 -24.00
CA ARG A 179 -12.33 -5.63 -25.16
C ARG A 179 -11.38 -6.78 -24.82
N ILE A 180 -10.26 -6.49 -24.15
CA ILE A 180 -9.31 -7.52 -23.71
C ILE A 180 -10.00 -8.49 -22.76
N LYS A 181 -10.80 -7.99 -21.81
CA LYS A 181 -11.57 -8.80 -20.87
C LYS A 181 -12.57 -9.71 -21.59
N THR A 182 -13.39 -9.17 -22.49
CA THR A 182 -14.36 -9.96 -23.27
C THR A 182 -13.67 -11.05 -24.07
N PHE A 183 -12.54 -10.73 -24.72
CA PHE A 183 -11.75 -11.71 -25.47
C PHE A 183 -11.20 -12.83 -24.56
N THR A 184 -10.56 -12.46 -23.45
CA THR A 184 -9.94 -13.42 -22.52
C THR A 184 -10.95 -14.23 -21.70
N GLN A 185 -12.20 -13.80 -21.62
CA GLN A 185 -13.30 -14.58 -21.04
C GLN A 185 -13.90 -15.58 -22.04
N LYS A 186 -13.92 -15.24 -23.33
CA LYS A 186 -14.51 -16.06 -24.39
C LYS A 186 -13.57 -17.15 -24.91
N TRP A 187 -12.28 -16.84 -25.03
CA TRP A 187 -11.30 -17.72 -25.66
C TRP A 187 -10.25 -18.23 -24.66
N SER A 188 -9.57 -19.32 -25.01
CA SER A 188 -8.35 -19.79 -24.35
C SER A 188 -7.19 -19.81 -25.35
N SER A 189 -5.94 -19.70 -24.87
CA SER A 189 -4.76 -19.69 -25.75
C SER A 189 -4.59 -20.98 -26.56
N ASP A 190 -5.18 -22.09 -26.11
CA ASP A 190 -5.07 -23.37 -26.81
C ASP A 190 -6.06 -23.53 -27.95
N LYS A 191 -6.95 -22.56 -28.17
CA LYS A 191 -7.83 -22.51 -29.35
C LYS A 191 -7.13 -22.01 -30.61
N PHE A 192 -5.85 -21.64 -30.53
CA PHE A 192 -5.08 -21.10 -31.65
C PHE A 192 -4.05 -22.12 -32.12
N ASP A 193 -4.27 -22.66 -33.32
CA ASP A 193 -3.38 -23.66 -33.92
C ASP A 193 -2.09 -23.04 -34.45
N LYS A 194 -2.18 -21.79 -34.93
CA LYS A 194 -1.04 -21.07 -35.50
C LYS A 194 -0.15 -20.52 -34.37
N PRO A 195 1.17 -20.80 -34.38
CA PRO A 195 2.08 -20.41 -33.30
C PRO A 195 2.06 -18.91 -32.98
N VAL A 196 2.03 -18.06 -34.00
CA VAL A 196 2.00 -16.60 -33.83
C VAL A 196 0.74 -16.16 -33.07
N PHE A 197 -0.44 -16.59 -33.52
CA PHE A 197 -1.69 -16.23 -32.85
C PHE A 197 -1.77 -16.80 -31.43
N LYS A 198 -1.27 -18.02 -31.21
CA LYS A 198 -1.18 -18.61 -29.87
C LYS A 198 -0.32 -17.76 -28.93
N MET A 199 0.80 -17.25 -29.40
CA MET A 199 1.69 -16.42 -28.62
C MET A 199 1.11 -15.02 -28.34
N ILE A 200 0.47 -14.39 -29.32
CA ILE A 200 -0.25 -13.12 -29.13
C ILE A 200 -1.40 -13.31 -28.14
N ALA A 201 -2.17 -14.40 -28.25
CA ALA A 201 -3.23 -14.70 -27.30
C ALA A 201 -2.66 -14.82 -25.88
N LYS A 202 -1.58 -15.61 -25.68
CA LYS A 202 -0.88 -15.70 -24.39
C LYS A 202 -0.46 -14.33 -23.85
N PHE A 203 0.04 -13.45 -24.71
CA PHE A 203 0.37 -12.07 -24.34
C PHE A 203 -0.87 -11.33 -23.81
N LEU A 204 -2.01 -11.39 -24.50
CA LEU A 204 -3.25 -10.75 -24.05
C LEU A 204 -3.76 -11.32 -22.72
N PHE A 205 -3.68 -12.63 -22.48
CA PHE A 205 -4.00 -13.22 -21.19
C PHE A 205 -3.07 -12.70 -20.08
N GLY A 206 -1.77 -12.61 -20.36
CA GLY A 206 -0.79 -12.03 -19.44
C GLY A 206 -1.09 -10.56 -19.13
N LEU A 207 -1.46 -9.79 -20.16
CA LEU A 207 -1.80 -8.38 -20.04
C LEU A 207 -3.05 -8.19 -19.19
N MET A 208 -4.09 -9.00 -19.41
CA MET A 208 -5.30 -8.97 -18.59
C MET A 208 -5.02 -9.30 -17.12
N LYS A 209 -4.14 -10.28 -16.85
CA LYS A 209 -3.71 -10.60 -15.47
C LYS A 209 -2.97 -9.41 -14.83
N LYS A 210 -2.12 -8.70 -15.57
CA LYS A 210 -1.47 -7.46 -15.10
C LYS A 210 -2.50 -6.36 -14.83
N ILE A 211 -3.48 -6.16 -15.72
CA ILE A 211 -4.54 -5.15 -15.54
C ILE A 211 -5.37 -5.49 -14.29
N ASN A 212 -5.77 -6.74 -14.10
CA ASN A 212 -6.53 -7.17 -12.92
C ASN A 212 -5.71 -7.06 -11.62
N LEU A 213 -4.38 -7.22 -11.71
CA LEU A 213 -3.52 -6.98 -10.56
C LEU A 213 -3.68 -5.53 -10.08
N LYS A 214 -3.78 -4.54 -10.97
CA LYS A 214 -4.00 -3.13 -10.58
C LYS A 214 -5.22 -2.96 -9.65
N VAL A 215 -6.32 -3.64 -9.93
CA VAL A 215 -7.54 -3.60 -9.11
C VAL A 215 -7.32 -4.28 -7.74
N LEU A 216 -6.59 -5.39 -7.70
CA LEU A 216 -6.20 -6.04 -6.44
C LEU A 216 -5.20 -5.20 -5.63
N LEU A 217 -4.37 -4.42 -6.32
CA LEU A 217 -3.42 -3.49 -5.73
C LEU A 217 -4.13 -2.28 -5.15
N GLU A 218 -5.19 -1.76 -5.77
CA GLU A 218 -6.00 -0.65 -5.24
C GLU A 218 -6.52 -0.96 -3.82
N ALA A 219 -7.09 -2.15 -3.59
CA ALA A 219 -7.50 -2.57 -2.25
C ALA A 219 -6.34 -2.70 -1.25
N ARG A 220 -5.13 -3.02 -1.72
CA ARG A 220 -3.92 -3.04 -0.87
C ARG A 220 -3.37 -1.63 -0.62
N TYR A 221 -3.52 -0.71 -1.59
CA TYR A 221 -3.17 0.70 -1.45
C TYR A 221 -4.11 1.41 -0.48
N GLU A 222 -5.40 1.12 -0.49
CA GLU A 222 -6.36 1.64 0.50
C GLU A 222 -5.95 1.24 1.93
N LYS A 223 -5.59 -0.02 2.15
CA LYS A 223 -5.03 -0.48 3.44
C LYS A 223 -3.74 0.25 3.79
N LEU A 224 -2.87 0.51 2.81
CA LEU A 224 -1.62 1.24 3.02
C LEU A 224 -1.87 2.72 3.36
N GLU A 225 -2.92 3.32 2.81
CA GLU A 225 -3.36 4.67 3.13
C GLU A 225 -3.98 4.75 4.53
N GLU A 226 -4.75 3.73 4.94
CA GLU A 226 -5.24 3.57 6.31
C GLU A 226 -4.07 3.48 7.31
N VAL A 227 -3.09 2.61 7.04
CA VAL A 227 -1.87 2.47 7.83
C VAL A 227 -1.08 3.79 7.90
N ASN A 228 -0.95 4.52 6.79
CA ASN A 228 -0.31 5.84 6.78
C ASN A 228 -1.08 6.87 7.61
N ARG A 229 -2.42 6.84 7.58
CA ARG A 229 -3.24 7.72 8.44
C ARG A 229 -3.03 7.39 9.92
N THR A 230 -2.96 6.12 10.28
CA THR A 230 -2.61 5.70 11.65
C THR A 230 -1.23 6.21 12.05
N LEU A 231 -0.23 6.13 11.18
CA LEU A 231 1.11 6.67 11.43
C LEU A 231 1.07 8.19 11.68
N ILE A 232 0.43 8.95 10.79
CA ILE A 232 0.33 10.42 10.91
C ILE A 232 -0.40 10.83 12.20
N GLN A 233 -1.52 10.17 12.54
CA GLN A 233 -2.24 10.43 13.80
C GLN A 233 -1.41 10.07 15.04
N THR A 234 -0.60 9.02 14.94
CA THR A 234 0.28 8.58 16.02
C THR A 234 1.42 9.57 16.22
N GLU A 235 2.05 10.03 15.14
CA GLU A 235 3.15 11.00 15.13
C GLU A 235 2.69 12.41 15.56
N LEU A 236 1.57 12.91 15.04
CA LEU A 236 1.00 14.22 15.43
C LEU A 236 0.50 14.23 16.88
N GLY A 237 0.11 13.08 17.44
CA GLY A 237 -0.31 12.96 18.82
C GLY A 237 0.83 12.85 19.84
N ILE A 238 2.09 12.96 19.41
CA ILE A 238 3.27 13.09 20.28
C ILE A 238 3.65 14.58 20.30
N GLU A 239 2.80 15.42 20.89
CA GLU A 239 3.24 16.73 21.31
C GLU A 239 4.20 16.54 22.49
N TYR A 240 5.49 16.68 22.20
CA TYR A 240 6.50 16.86 23.24
C TYR A 240 6.21 18.20 23.94
N CYS A 241 5.53 18.16 25.08
CA CYS A 241 5.66 19.22 26.07
C CYS A 241 7.11 19.20 26.56
N LYS A 242 7.95 20.05 25.94
CA LYS A 242 9.23 20.45 26.52
C LYS A 242 9.01 21.16 27.85
#